data_AF-A0A969L2F3-F1
#
_entry.id   AF-A0A969L2F3-F1
#
_cell.length_a   1.000
_cell.length_b   1.000
_cell.length_c   1.000
_cell.angle_alpha   90.00
_cell.angle_beta   90.00
_cell.angle_gamma   90.00
#
_symmetry.space_group_name_H-M   'P 1'
#
loop_
_entity.id
_entity.type
_entity.pdbx_description
1 polymer ?
#
loop_
_entity_poly.entity_id
_entity_poly.type
_entity_poly.pdbx_seq_one_letter_code
_entity_poly.pdbx_strand_id
1 'polypeptide(L)'
;MSILYTPQPRSNNSLRRMAALTAQQVQNWLDPFPADQEHPPTPAQVDQWRARGHEFSLHPYVEEGLVEGYQAYVAAFEAEGYTLPAIKTARTHRVLWTGWVETAKVQAANGFGMNLDFYQMGSLLRTEDNRWMYGYFTGSGRPMKMVDETGQIVDNYQLLTGLIDEQLLKGVNSGYEGLDPAAAIAVSQQMIDNALTYHTALATQFHVDFYHPTSPARSQVEAWAKGTLAYAAEKGLPIWNAARFLEFVQCKDQAQIYALDWDEAAQKLTFQLYALPGGDFELTMLVPAAQNIKQIEVDGQPVKFTTQAEAGQTYAWFSFPPDQHRVDVWYGQA
;
A
#
# COMPACT_ATOMS: atom_id res chain seq x y z
N MET A 1 1.41 -8.87 -0.48
CA MET A 1 0.53 -8.39 0.63
C MET A 1 1.38 -8.15 1.87
N SER A 2 1.02 -7.15 2.68
CA SER A 2 1.62 -6.88 3.99
C SER A 2 0.79 -7.49 5.11
N ILE A 3 1.45 -8.15 6.06
CA ILE A 3 0.87 -8.72 7.27
C ILE A 3 1.29 -7.80 8.41
N LEU A 4 0.31 -7.14 9.03
CA LEU A 4 0.51 -6.17 10.10
C LEU A 4 0.22 -6.87 11.43
N TYR A 5 1.25 -7.06 12.25
CA TYR A 5 1.22 -7.89 13.44
C TYR A 5 1.43 -7.08 14.71
N THR A 6 0.62 -7.39 15.72
CA THR A 6 0.73 -6.81 17.05
C THR A 6 1.34 -7.82 18.01
N PRO A 7 2.65 -7.74 18.32
CA PRO A 7 3.26 -8.62 19.32
C PRO A 7 2.65 -8.35 20.69
N GLN A 8 2.62 -9.35 21.58
CA GLN A 8 2.11 -9.15 22.93
C GLN A 8 3.24 -8.62 23.82
N PRO A 9 3.23 -7.33 24.24
CA PRO A 9 4.32 -6.81 25.05
C PRO A 9 4.37 -7.59 26.36
N ARG A 10 5.53 -8.15 26.71
CA ARG A 10 5.75 -8.81 27.99
C ARG A 10 5.79 -7.76 29.11
N SER A 11 4.61 -7.29 29.52
CA SER A 11 4.44 -6.49 30.72
C SER A 11 3.66 -7.29 31.77
N ASN A 12 3.84 -6.97 33.05
CA ASN A 12 3.05 -7.51 34.17
C ASN A 12 1.52 -7.28 34.04
N ASN A 13 1.07 -6.57 32.99
CA ASN A 13 -0.33 -6.33 32.67
C ASN A 13 -0.98 -7.40 31.77
N SER A 14 -0.23 -8.41 31.31
CA SER A 14 -0.81 -9.57 30.60
C SER A 14 -1.91 -10.26 31.42
N LEU A 15 -1.81 -10.22 32.76
CA LEU A 15 -2.81 -10.73 33.69
C LEU A 15 -4.09 -9.88 33.77
N ARG A 16 -4.07 -8.58 33.42
CA ARG A 16 -5.28 -7.75 33.39
C ARG A 16 -6.08 -7.91 32.10
N ARG A 17 -5.42 -8.22 30.97
CA ARG A 17 -6.09 -8.46 29.69
C ARG A 17 -6.63 -9.90 29.56
N MET A 18 -6.01 -10.87 30.24
CA MET A 18 -6.55 -12.26 30.32
C MET A 18 -7.77 -12.43 31.24
N ALA A 19 -8.18 -11.39 31.99
CA ALA A 19 -9.32 -11.50 32.92
C ALA A 19 -10.71 -11.30 32.26
N ALA A 20 -10.79 -11.09 30.94
CA ALA A 20 -12.03 -10.79 30.23
C ALA A 20 -12.59 -11.93 29.35
N LEU A 21 -11.98 -13.11 29.34
CA LEU A 21 -12.47 -14.24 28.55
C LEU A 21 -12.69 -15.44 29.47
N THR A 22 -13.95 -15.65 29.84
CA THR A 22 -14.36 -16.81 30.64
C THR A 22 -14.25 -18.10 29.84
N ALA A 23 -13.72 -19.11 30.50
CA ALA A 23 -13.44 -20.45 29.99
C ALA A 23 -14.68 -21.14 29.39
N GLN A 24 -14.69 -21.30 28.07
CA GLN A 24 -15.24 -22.48 27.43
C GLN A 24 -14.67 -22.59 26.00
N GLN A 25 -14.34 -23.83 25.60
CA GLN A 25 -14.05 -24.29 24.23
C GLN A 25 -12.57 -24.52 23.86
N VAL A 26 -11.95 -25.42 24.62
CA VAL A 26 -11.02 -26.41 24.04
C VAL A 26 -11.88 -27.57 23.53
N GLN A 27 -11.93 -27.79 22.21
CA GLN A 27 -11.72 -29.09 21.55
C GLN A 27 -12.16 -29.03 20.06
N ASN A 28 -11.24 -29.45 19.16
CA ASN A 28 -11.46 -30.06 17.83
C ASN A 28 -11.23 -29.21 16.54
N TRP A 29 -9.96 -28.97 16.22
CA TRP A 29 -9.18 -29.45 15.05
C TRP A 29 -9.91 -29.76 13.71
N LEU A 30 -9.57 -28.99 12.65
CA LEU A 30 -9.14 -29.36 11.28
C LEU A 30 -8.83 -28.06 10.47
N ASP A 31 -7.65 -27.96 9.82
CA ASP A 31 -7.12 -26.79 9.04
C ASP A 31 -8.16 -26.13 8.08
N PRO A 32 -8.17 -24.79 7.85
CA PRO A 32 -7.02 -23.92 7.50
C PRO A 32 -6.95 -22.55 8.20
N PHE A 33 -5.73 -21.97 8.26
CA PHE A 33 -5.35 -20.70 8.91
C PHE A 33 -5.75 -20.61 10.40
N PRO A 34 -4.83 -20.92 11.33
CA PRO A 34 -5.10 -20.87 12.76
C PRO A 34 -5.35 -19.40 13.16
N ALA A 35 -6.60 -19.13 13.48
CA ALA A 35 -7.02 -17.89 14.10
C ALA A 35 -7.13 -18.06 15.64
N ASP A 36 -6.54 -19.12 16.20
CA ASP A 36 -6.24 -19.29 17.61
C ASP A 36 -4.86 -18.69 17.92
N GLN A 37 -4.78 -17.41 18.27
CA GLN A 37 -3.59 -16.89 18.93
C GLN A 37 -3.51 -17.40 20.37
N GLU A 38 -3.11 -18.67 20.55
CA GLU A 38 -2.36 -19.05 21.76
C GLU A 38 -0.85 -18.84 21.57
N HIS A 39 -0.36 -18.73 20.33
CA HIS A 39 1.06 -18.54 20.03
C HIS A 39 1.34 -17.52 18.90
N PRO A 40 2.33 -16.62 19.08
CA PRO A 40 2.80 -15.72 18.02
C PRO A 40 3.37 -16.53 16.83
N PRO A 41 3.32 -16.02 15.58
CA PRO A 41 3.90 -16.73 14.44
C PRO A 41 5.40 -16.93 14.65
N THR A 42 5.92 -18.13 14.46
CA THR A 42 7.37 -18.35 14.61
C THR A 42 8.17 -17.57 13.58
N PRO A 43 9.43 -17.18 13.86
CA PRO A 43 10.31 -16.55 12.86
C PRO A 43 10.42 -17.35 11.56
N ALA A 44 10.47 -18.68 11.64
CA ALA A 44 10.50 -19.56 10.46
C ALA A 44 9.23 -19.44 9.59
N GLN A 45 8.04 -19.29 10.19
CA GLN A 45 6.81 -19.05 9.43
C GLN A 45 6.83 -17.68 8.75
N VAL A 46 7.32 -16.65 9.45
CA VAL A 46 7.49 -15.31 8.89
C VAL A 46 8.47 -15.33 7.72
N ASP A 47 9.58 -16.06 7.82
CA ASP A 47 10.56 -16.20 6.74
C ASP A 47 9.98 -16.92 5.52
N GLN A 48 9.14 -17.93 5.73
CA GLN A 48 8.39 -18.57 4.63
C GLN A 48 7.42 -17.60 3.96
N TRP A 49 6.82 -16.66 4.69
CA TRP A 49 5.96 -15.63 4.10
C TRP A 49 6.76 -14.62 3.29
N ARG A 50 7.90 -14.18 3.83
CA ARG A 50 8.84 -13.29 3.13
C ARG A 50 9.38 -13.92 1.85
N ALA A 51 9.72 -15.21 1.87
CA ALA A 51 10.14 -15.95 0.68
C ALA A 51 9.07 -16.00 -0.42
N ARG A 52 7.79 -15.81 -0.09
CA ARG A 52 6.67 -15.68 -1.05
C ARG A 52 6.36 -14.21 -1.42
N GLY A 53 7.18 -13.26 -0.98
CA GLY A 53 7.00 -11.83 -1.26
C GLY A 53 6.00 -11.13 -0.34
N HIS A 54 5.67 -11.69 0.82
CA HIS A 54 4.90 -10.97 1.84
C HIS A 54 5.80 -10.07 2.68
N GLU A 55 5.28 -8.92 3.06
CA GLU A 55 5.85 -8.13 4.15
C GLU A 55 5.24 -8.61 5.48
N PHE A 56 6.03 -8.61 6.55
CA PHE A 56 5.58 -8.83 7.92
C PHE A 56 6.08 -7.67 8.77
N SER A 57 5.15 -6.88 9.31
CA SER A 57 5.39 -5.53 9.81
C SER A 57 4.56 -5.23 11.07
N LEU A 58 4.80 -4.08 11.72
CA LEU A 58 4.28 -3.74 13.03
C LEU A 58 2.87 -3.12 12.99
N HIS A 59 2.02 -3.56 13.92
CA HIS A 59 0.68 -3.02 14.17
C HIS A 59 0.49 -2.63 15.65
N PRO A 60 1.13 -1.56 16.15
CA PRO A 60 1.23 -1.33 17.59
C PRO A 60 -0.03 -0.68 18.18
N TYR A 61 -0.29 -0.95 19.46
CA TYR A 61 -1.23 -0.16 20.28
C TYR A 61 -0.51 1.07 20.86
N VAL A 62 -1.24 2.17 21.03
CA VAL A 62 -0.69 3.47 21.46
C VAL A 62 -1.59 4.19 22.48
N GLU A 63 -2.63 3.53 22.99
CA GLU A 63 -3.60 4.09 23.93
C GLU A 63 -2.96 4.49 25.27
N GLU A 64 -1.84 3.87 25.63
CA GLU A 64 -1.09 4.16 26.86
C GLU A 64 0.00 5.23 26.63
N GLY A 65 0.14 5.72 25.40
CA GLY A 65 1.15 6.71 24.98
C GLY A 65 1.70 6.39 23.59
N LEU A 66 1.81 7.40 22.71
CA LEU A 66 2.31 7.21 21.34
C LEU A 66 3.76 6.68 21.34
N VAL A 67 4.65 7.35 22.06
CA VAL A 67 6.08 7.01 22.07
C VAL A 67 6.30 5.69 22.80
N GLU A 68 5.68 5.55 23.96
CA GLU A 68 5.77 4.36 24.81
C GLU A 68 5.21 3.12 24.11
N GLY A 69 4.08 3.27 23.42
CA GLY A 69 3.48 2.21 22.61
C GLY A 69 4.43 1.73 21.51
N TYR A 70 4.88 2.64 20.63
CA TYR A 70 5.81 2.26 19.57
C TYR A 70 7.09 1.60 20.10
N GLN A 71 7.70 2.14 21.16
CA GLN A 71 8.89 1.55 21.77
C GLN A 71 8.62 0.14 22.32
N ALA A 72 7.53 -0.05 23.05
CA ALA A 72 7.20 -1.34 23.65
C ALA A 72 6.91 -2.41 22.60
N TYR A 73 6.16 -2.06 21.55
CA TYR A 73 5.79 -3.00 20.49
C TYR A 73 6.96 -3.29 19.54
N VAL A 74 7.85 -2.34 19.25
CA VAL A 74 9.11 -2.60 18.52
C VAL A 74 9.98 -3.58 19.33
N ALA A 75 10.21 -3.31 20.62
CA ALA A 75 11.01 -4.19 21.47
C ALA A 75 10.43 -5.60 21.58
N ALA A 76 9.10 -5.73 21.66
CA ALA A 76 8.43 -7.02 21.67
C ALA A 76 8.59 -7.77 20.33
N PHE A 77 8.47 -7.06 19.21
CA PHE A 77 8.66 -7.61 17.87
C PHE A 77 10.07 -8.18 17.69
N GLU A 78 11.10 -7.45 18.11
CA GLU A 78 12.48 -7.89 18.08
C GLU A 78 12.74 -9.08 19.04
N ALA A 79 12.15 -9.05 20.24
CA ALA A 79 12.29 -10.11 21.23
C ALA A 79 11.65 -11.44 20.78
N GLU A 80 10.64 -11.38 19.91
CA GLU A 80 10.03 -12.56 19.26
C GLU A 80 10.89 -13.11 18.09
N GLY A 81 12.03 -12.47 17.79
CA GLY A 81 13.00 -12.92 16.80
C GLY A 81 12.72 -12.40 15.40
N TYR A 82 11.79 -11.44 15.24
CA TYR A 82 11.57 -10.78 13.97
C TYR A 82 12.59 -9.64 13.81
N THR A 83 13.68 -9.89 13.09
CA THR A 83 14.78 -8.93 12.94
C THR A 83 14.50 -7.83 11.90
N LEU A 84 15.02 -6.63 12.19
CA LEU A 84 15.22 -5.51 11.26
C LEU A 84 16.48 -5.80 10.41
N PRO A 85 16.46 -5.57 9.08
CA PRO A 85 16.03 -4.30 8.44
C PRO A 85 14.69 -4.34 7.70
N ALA A 86 13.88 -5.39 7.90
CA ALA A 86 12.73 -5.72 7.04
C ALA A 86 11.43 -4.94 7.30
N ILE A 87 11.34 -4.09 8.33
CA ILE A 87 10.13 -3.32 8.60
C ILE A 87 10.26 -1.93 7.97
N LYS A 88 9.46 -1.67 6.95
CA LYS A 88 9.47 -0.42 6.20
C LYS A 88 8.17 0.36 6.32
N THR A 89 7.12 -0.31 6.78
CA THR A 89 5.80 0.27 6.91
C THR A 89 5.24 0.08 8.31
N ALA A 90 4.17 0.76 8.65
CA ALA A 90 3.42 0.48 9.88
C ALA A 90 1.94 0.79 9.70
N ARG A 91 1.12 0.25 10.60
CA ARG A 91 -0.24 0.73 10.82
C ARG A 91 -0.49 0.79 12.31
N THR A 92 -0.88 1.92 12.86
CA THR A 92 -1.28 2.04 14.25
C THR A 92 -2.61 1.32 14.48
N HIS A 93 -2.75 0.58 15.59
CA HIS A 93 -4.01 -0.08 15.92
C HIS A 93 -5.15 0.94 15.99
N ARG A 94 -6.31 0.59 15.41
CA ARG A 94 -7.47 1.49 15.24
C ARG A 94 -7.17 2.81 14.53
N VAL A 95 -6.06 2.87 13.80
CA VAL A 95 -5.57 4.09 13.14
C VAL A 95 -5.52 5.30 14.07
N LEU A 96 -5.18 5.06 15.34
CA LEU A 96 -5.06 6.13 16.33
C LEU A 96 -3.98 7.12 15.89
N TRP A 97 -4.39 8.39 15.76
CA TRP A 97 -3.53 9.47 15.32
C TRP A 97 -3.38 10.51 16.43
N THR A 98 -2.14 10.87 16.76
CA THR A 98 -1.83 11.89 17.76
C THR A 98 -1.29 13.14 17.05
N GLY A 99 -1.87 14.29 17.41
CA GLY A 99 -1.44 15.61 16.97
C GLY A 99 -1.57 15.84 15.46
N TRP A 100 -0.74 16.75 14.94
CA TRP A 100 -0.68 17.08 13.52
C TRP A 100 0.22 16.08 12.78
N VAL A 101 1.46 15.92 13.24
CA VAL A 101 2.49 15.06 12.62
C VAL A 101 3.22 14.16 13.61
N GLU A 102 2.81 14.17 14.88
CA GLU A 102 3.52 13.49 15.96
C GLU A 102 3.57 11.98 15.72
N THR A 103 2.45 11.35 15.29
CA THR A 103 2.45 9.94 14.89
C THR A 103 3.44 9.66 13.77
N ALA A 104 3.44 10.48 12.71
CA ALA A 104 4.37 10.33 11.58
C ALA A 104 5.85 10.50 12.01
N LYS A 105 6.14 11.45 12.90
CA LYS A 105 7.49 11.68 13.44
C LYS A 105 7.97 10.49 14.26
N VAL A 106 7.13 9.93 15.12
CA VAL A 106 7.46 8.72 15.90
C VAL A 106 7.67 7.53 14.98
N GLN A 107 6.83 7.36 13.96
CA GLN A 107 7.00 6.30 12.98
C GLN A 107 8.32 6.43 12.19
N ALA A 108 8.64 7.63 11.71
CA ALA A 108 9.89 7.92 11.01
C ALA A 108 11.11 7.68 11.91
N ALA A 109 11.05 8.08 13.18
CA ALA A 109 12.13 7.84 14.15
C ALA A 109 12.39 6.36 14.44
N ASN A 110 11.40 5.48 14.20
CA ASN A 110 11.54 4.03 14.27
C ASN A 110 11.86 3.38 12.91
N GLY A 111 12.12 4.18 11.87
CA GLY A 111 12.53 3.70 10.54
C GLY A 111 11.39 3.29 9.60
N PHE A 112 10.13 3.56 9.96
CA PHE A 112 9.00 3.34 9.04
C PHE A 112 8.95 4.47 8.01
N GLY A 113 9.09 4.13 6.74
CA GLY A 113 9.02 5.08 5.63
C GLY A 113 7.61 5.25 5.07
N MET A 114 6.66 4.38 5.43
CA MET A 114 5.24 4.52 5.04
C MET A 114 4.29 4.10 6.16
N ASN A 115 3.19 4.81 6.32
CA ASN A 115 2.07 4.40 7.16
C ASN A 115 0.79 4.21 6.33
N LEU A 116 -0.04 3.31 6.83
CA LEU A 116 -1.35 2.98 6.27
C LEU A 116 -2.46 3.42 7.23
N ASP A 117 -2.27 4.53 7.95
CA ASP A 117 -3.19 4.99 9.01
C ASP A 117 -4.31 5.91 8.50
N PHE A 118 -4.32 6.25 7.21
CA PHE A 118 -5.38 7.09 6.65
C PHE A 118 -6.48 6.24 6.02
N TYR A 119 -7.68 6.30 6.58
CA TYR A 119 -8.75 5.33 6.33
C TYR A 119 -9.99 5.94 5.70
N GLN A 120 -10.56 5.25 4.71
CA GLN A 120 -11.89 5.53 4.17
C GLN A 120 -12.96 4.80 4.98
N MET A 121 -13.21 5.26 6.20
CA MET A 121 -14.23 4.69 7.09
C MET A 121 -15.10 5.76 7.74
N GLY A 122 -16.39 5.45 7.94
CA GLY A 122 -17.29 6.21 8.79
C GLY A 122 -18.50 6.77 8.04
N SER A 123 -19.51 7.21 8.82
CA SER A 123 -20.75 7.75 8.28
C SER A 123 -20.58 9.08 7.54
N LEU A 124 -19.47 9.79 7.75
CA LEU A 124 -19.14 11.03 7.05
C LEU A 124 -18.85 10.84 5.55
N LEU A 125 -18.70 9.59 5.09
CA LEU A 125 -18.55 9.25 3.68
C LEU A 125 -19.89 9.18 2.92
N ARG A 126 -21.01 9.46 3.61
CA ARG A 126 -22.32 9.58 2.99
C ARG A 126 -22.56 11.01 2.52
N THR A 127 -23.13 11.14 1.33
CA THR A 127 -23.76 12.38 0.88
C THR A 127 -25.04 12.67 1.67
N GLU A 128 -25.55 13.90 1.55
CA GLU A 128 -26.83 14.31 2.17
C GLU A 128 -28.02 13.42 1.74
N ASP A 129 -27.97 12.87 0.53
CA ASP A 129 -28.96 11.93 0.00
C ASP A 129 -28.67 10.45 0.34
N ASN A 130 -27.83 10.19 1.35
CA ASN A 130 -27.47 8.86 1.88
C ASN A 130 -26.75 7.93 0.89
N ARG A 131 -26.10 8.45 -0.16
CA ARG A 131 -25.26 7.65 -1.04
C ARG A 131 -23.84 7.57 -0.49
N TRP A 132 -23.23 6.39 -0.61
CA TRP A 132 -21.83 6.20 -0.31
C TRP A 132 -20.95 6.74 -1.42
N MET A 133 -19.86 7.39 -1.03
CA MET A 133 -18.87 7.93 -1.94
C MET A 133 -17.65 7.01 -2.00
N TYR A 134 -17.28 6.64 -3.22
CA TYR A 134 -16.08 5.85 -3.51
C TYR A 134 -15.12 6.68 -4.35
N GLY A 135 -13.87 6.78 -3.90
CA GLY A 135 -12.84 7.57 -4.56
C GLY A 135 -11.79 8.03 -3.57
N TYR A 136 -10.83 8.82 -4.05
CA TYR A 136 -9.74 9.34 -3.22
C TYR A 136 -10.12 10.71 -2.65
N PHE A 137 -10.56 10.76 -1.40
CA PHE A 137 -10.76 12.05 -0.72
C PHE A 137 -9.43 12.79 -0.44
N THR A 138 -8.29 12.12 -0.67
CA THR A 138 -6.96 12.72 -0.73
C THR A 138 -6.62 13.35 -2.09
N GLY A 139 -7.56 13.33 -3.03
CA GLY A 139 -7.47 13.97 -4.34
C GLY A 139 -6.73 13.16 -5.42
N SER A 140 -5.67 12.41 -5.07
CA SER A 140 -4.79 11.79 -6.08
C SER A 140 -4.55 10.29 -5.94
N GLY A 141 -4.96 9.66 -4.83
CA GLY A 141 -4.62 8.25 -4.54
C GLY A 141 -3.11 7.96 -4.49
N ARG A 142 -2.29 9.01 -4.47
CA ARG A 142 -0.83 8.92 -4.33
C ARG A 142 -0.46 9.06 -2.85
N PRO A 143 0.58 8.35 -2.39
CA PRO A 143 1.11 8.57 -1.06
C PRO A 143 1.70 9.98 -0.96
N MET A 144 1.54 10.61 0.22
CA MET A 144 2.03 11.96 0.48
C MET A 144 2.86 11.98 1.76
N LYS A 145 3.89 12.82 1.82
CA LYS A 145 4.58 13.12 3.09
C LYS A 145 3.89 14.26 3.81
N MET A 146 3.97 14.24 5.14
CA MET A 146 3.47 15.33 5.97
C MET A 146 4.52 16.43 6.12
N VAL A 147 4.07 17.66 6.36
CA VAL A 147 4.91 18.81 6.70
C VAL A 147 4.53 19.32 8.08
N ASP A 148 5.52 19.60 8.91
CA ASP A 148 5.30 20.13 10.26
C ASP A 148 5.13 21.66 10.27
N GLU A 149 4.84 22.21 11.45
CA GLU A 149 4.59 23.65 11.64
C GLU A 149 5.81 24.54 11.29
N THR A 150 7.01 23.96 11.19
CA THR A 150 8.23 24.67 10.80
C THR A 150 8.51 24.60 9.29
N GLY A 151 7.68 23.87 8.53
CA GLY A 151 7.90 23.58 7.12
C GLY A 151 8.80 22.36 6.87
N GLN A 152 9.17 21.62 7.92
CA GLN A 152 10.00 20.43 7.77
C GLN A 152 9.15 19.26 7.26
N ILE A 153 9.61 18.62 6.18
CA ILE A 153 9.01 17.38 5.66
C ILE A 153 9.37 16.23 6.60
N VAL A 154 8.36 15.48 7.04
CA VAL A 154 8.56 14.24 7.81
C VAL A 154 8.82 13.10 6.82
N ASP A 155 9.90 12.35 7.03
CA ASP A 155 10.28 11.23 6.15
C ASP A 155 9.43 9.97 6.40
N ASN A 156 8.13 10.12 6.16
CA ASN A 156 7.14 9.06 6.28
C ASN A 156 5.98 9.37 5.33
N TYR A 157 5.76 8.49 4.35
CA TYR A 157 4.65 8.57 3.42
C TYR A 157 3.37 8.07 4.08
N GLN A 158 2.25 8.72 3.83
CA GLN A 158 0.93 8.23 4.20
C GLN A 158 0.17 7.81 2.95
N LEU A 159 -0.32 6.57 2.93
CA LEU A 159 -1.17 6.04 1.85
C LEU A 159 -2.61 5.85 2.36
N LEU A 160 -3.58 6.32 1.57
CA LEU A 160 -5.00 6.09 1.84
C LEU A 160 -5.35 4.61 1.69
N THR A 161 -5.94 4.03 2.73
CA THR A 161 -6.62 2.73 2.67
C THR A 161 -8.07 2.95 2.23
N GLY A 162 -8.37 2.69 0.96
CA GLY A 162 -9.64 3.03 0.32
C GLY A 162 -10.68 1.91 0.28
N LEU A 163 -10.25 0.66 0.46
CA LEU A 163 -11.13 -0.51 0.54
C LEU A 163 -10.95 -1.19 1.90
N ILE A 164 -12.01 -1.24 2.70
CA ILE A 164 -11.96 -1.71 4.09
C ILE A 164 -13.18 -2.60 4.35
N ASP A 165 -12.97 -3.81 4.84
CA ASP A 165 -14.06 -4.73 5.21
C ASP A 165 -15.01 -4.10 6.24
N GLU A 166 -14.49 -3.50 7.31
CA GLU A 166 -15.26 -2.83 8.37
C GLU A 166 -16.07 -1.62 7.88
N GLN A 167 -15.75 -1.06 6.71
CA GLN A 167 -16.58 -0.07 6.05
C GLN A 167 -17.65 -0.77 5.20
N LEU A 168 -17.23 -1.66 4.29
CA LEU A 168 -18.08 -2.18 3.21
C LEU A 168 -19.06 -3.26 3.68
N LEU A 169 -18.59 -4.26 4.41
CA LEU A 169 -19.33 -5.51 4.59
C LEU A 169 -20.30 -5.44 5.77
N LYS A 170 -21.44 -6.14 5.66
CA LYS A 170 -22.32 -6.40 6.80
C LYS A 170 -21.75 -7.50 7.70
N GLY A 171 -22.02 -7.41 9.01
CA GLY A 171 -21.67 -8.45 9.98
C GLY A 171 -20.20 -8.46 10.41
N VAL A 172 -19.45 -7.43 10.05
CA VAL A 172 -18.16 -7.05 10.64
C VAL A 172 -18.37 -5.83 11.54
N ASN A 173 -17.50 -5.62 12.53
CA ASN A 173 -17.67 -4.69 13.66
C ASN A 173 -18.48 -3.43 13.35
N SER A 174 -17.94 -2.54 12.50
CA SER A 174 -18.57 -1.27 12.16
C SER A 174 -19.61 -1.41 11.05
N GLY A 175 -19.28 -2.14 9.98
CA GLY A 175 -20.15 -2.50 8.86
C GLY A 175 -20.99 -1.35 8.31
N TYR A 176 -20.39 -0.16 8.17
CA TYR A 176 -21.11 1.09 7.93
C TYR A 176 -22.05 1.03 6.72
N GLU A 177 -21.59 0.43 5.61
CA GLU A 177 -22.35 0.31 4.36
C GLU A 177 -23.29 -0.89 4.32
N GLY A 178 -22.98 -1.93 5.10
CA GLY A 178 -23.82 -3.11 5.24
C GLY A 178 -23.97 -3.91 3.94
N LEU A 179 -22.99 -3.86 3.04
CA LEU A 179 -23.03 -4.56 1.76
C LEU A 179 -22.89 -6.06 1.95
N ASP A 180 -23.55 -6.82 1.07
CA ASP A 180 -23.19 -8.22 0.87
C ASP A 180 -21.90 -8.32 0.02
N PRO A 181 -21.28 -9.52 -0.08
CA PRO A 181 -20.04 -9.67 -0.82
C PRO A 181 -20.14 -9.29 -2.30
N ALA A 182 -21.28 -9.53 -2.96
CA ALA A 182 -21.42 -9.22 -4.39
C ALA A 182 -21.41 -7.70 -4.61
N ALA A 183 -22.14 -6.95 -3.78
CA ALA A 183 -22.13 -5.50 -3.82
C ALA A 183 -20.77 -4.91 -3.43
N ALA A 184 -20.10 -5.46 -2.41
CA ALA A 184 -18.76 -5.01 -2.02
C ALA A 184 -17.71 -5.30 -3.11
N ILE A 185 -17.82 -6.41 -3.84
CA ILE A 185 -16.97 -6.70 -5.01
C ILE A 185 -17.22 -5.67 -6.12
N ALA A 186 -18.48 -5.30 -6.39
CA ALA A 186 -18.79 -4.28 -7.39
C ALA A 186 -18.15 -2.92 -7.06
N VAL A 187 -18.12 -2.53 -5.77
CA VAL A 187 -17.39 -1.34 -5.31
C VAL A 187 -15.88 -1.48 -5.54
N SER A 188 -15.29 -2.63 -5.17
CA SER A 188 -13.88 -2.91 -5.44
C SER A 188 -13.54 -2.83 -6.94
N GLN A 189 -14.39 -3.37 -7.81
CA GLN A 189 -14.22 -3.33 -9.26
C GLN A 189 -14.23 -1.89 -9.78
N GLN A 190 -15.18 -1.07 -9.33
CA GLN A 190 -15.24 0.34 -9.68
C GLN A 190 -13.95 1.08 -9.24
N MET A 191 -13.48 0.84 -8.01
CA MET A 191 -12.25 1.45 -7.50
C MET A 191 -11.01 1.01 -8.28
N ILE A 192 -10.93 -0.27 -8.69
CA ILE A 192 -9.85 -0.80 -9.53
C ILE A 192 -9.87 -0.18 -10.93
N ASP A 193 -11.03 -0.10 -11.58
CA ASP A 193 -11.16 0.52 -12.90
C ASP A 193 -10.79 2.02 -12.86
N ASN A 194 -11.20 2.72 -11.81
CA ASN A 194 -10.76 4.10 -11.57
C ASN A 194 -9.25 4.18 -11.37
N ALA A 195 -8.66 3.25 -10.60
CA ALA A 195 -7.23 3.26 -10.34
C ALA A 195 -6.40 3.06 -11.61
N LEU A 196 -6.86 2.22 -12.53
CA LEU A 196 -6.27 2.02 -13.85
C LEU A 196 -6.43 3.25 -14.74
N THR A 197 -7.60 3.88 -14.70
CA THR A 197 -7.90 5.07 -15.51
C THR A 197 -7.06 6.28 -15.09
N TYR A 198 -6.83 6.44 -13.79
CA TYR A 198 -6.18 7.63 -13.23
C TYR A 198 -4.74 7.38 -12.74
N HIS A 199 -4.18 6.19 -12.98
CA HIS A 199 -2.81 5.82 -12.59
C HIS A 199 -2.53 6.02 -11.09
N THR A 200 -3.47 5.58 -10.24
CA THR A 200 -3.43 5.78 -8.78
C THR A 200 -3.19 4.48 -8.02
N ALA A 201 -2.68 4.56 -6.79
CA ALA A 201 -2.56 3.39 -5.93
C ALA A 201 -3.85 3.13 -5.15
N LEU A 202 -4.24 1.87 -5.05
CA LEU A 202 -5.40 1.42 -4.28
C LEU A 202 -4.96 0.47 -3.17
N ALA A 203 -5.06 0.89 -1.92
CA ALA A 203 -4.80 0.02 -0.78
C ALA A 203 -6.11 -0.55 -0.21
N THR A 204 -6.07 -1.84 0.10
CA THR A 204 -7.17 -2.58 0.73
C THR A 204 -6.73 -3.16 2.08
N GLN A 205 -7.65 -3.23 3.04
CA GLN A 205 -7.47 -3.95 4.30
C GLN A 205 -8.38 -5.18 4.34
N PHE A 206 -7.80 -6.29 4.81
CA PHE A 206 -8.54 -7.47 5.23
C PHE A 206 -8.15 -7.79 6.68
N HIS A 207 -9.12 -7.76 7.59
CA HIS A 207 -8.96 -8.15 8.98
C HIS A 207 -8.87 -9.67 9.09
N VAL A 208 -7.79 -10.16 9.70
CA VAL A 208 -7.49 -11.60 9.78
C VAL A 208 -8.40 -12.33 10.78
N ASP A 209 -8.88 -11.65 11.82
CA ASP A 209 -9.78 -12.18 12.84
C ASP A 209 -11.14 -12.57 12.25
N PHE A 210 -11.61 -11.90 11.20
CA PHE A 210 -12.83 -12.30 10.50
C PHE A 210 -12.71 -13.62 9.74
N TYR A 211 -11.49 -14.12 9.50
CA TYR A 211 -11.26 -15.42 8.85
C TYR A 211 -11.27 -16.59 9.85
N HIS A 212 -11.45 -16.32 11.15
CA HIS A 212 -11.55 -17.37 12.16
C HIS A 212 -12.66 -18.39 11.81
N PRO A 213 -12.46 -19.70 12.02
CA PRO A 213 -13.46 -20.70 11.67
C PRO A 213 -14.85 -20.49 12.26
N THR A 214 -14.92 -19.87 13.44
CA THR A 214 -16.17 -19.54 14.13
C THR A 214 -16.69 -18.12 13.85
N SER A 215 -15.96 -17.33 13.06
CA SER A 215 -16.39 -15.97 12.71
C SER A 215 -17.64 -16.03 11.82
N PRO A 216 -18.74 -15.36 12.19
CA PRO A 216 -19.93 -15.28 11.34
C PRO A 216 -19.68 -14.44 10.07
N ALA A 217 -18.62 -13.63 10.05
CA ALA A 217 -18.22 -12.83 8.90
C ALA A 217 -17.37 -13.61 7.88
N ARG A 218 -16.85 -14.80 8.23
CA ARG A 218 -15.83 -15.53 7.46
C ARG A 218 -16.18 -15.67 5.98
N SER A 219 -17.36 -16.20 5.68
CA SER A 219 -17.78 -16.44 4.29
C SER A 219 -17.87 -15.15 3.48
N GLN A 220 -18.23 -14.04 4.13
CA GLN A 220 -18.40 -12.74 3.48
C GLN A 220 -17.05 -12.09 3.18
N VAL A 221 -16.15 -12.01 4.17
CA VAL A 221 -14.81 -11.44 3.99
C VAL A 221 -13.96 -12.26 3.02
N GLU A 222 -14.10 -13.59 3.04
CA GLU A 222 -13.39 -14.48 2.12
C GLU A 222 -13.87 -14.28 0.67
N ALA A 223 -15.18 -14.21 0.45
CA ALA A 223 -15.75 -13.96 -0.86
C ALA A 223 -15.30 -12.59 -1.40
N TRP A 224 -15.39 -11.54 -0.60
CA TRP A 224 -15.00 -10.19 -1.00
C TRP A 224 -13.51 -10.06 -1.31
N ALA A 225 -12.64 -10.58 -0.45
CA ALA A 225 -11.18 -10.54 -0.67
C ALA A 225 -10.78 -11.30 -1.93
N LYS A 226 -11.29 -12.53 -2.11
CA LYS A 226 -11.01 -13.33 -3.31
C LYS A 226 -11.52 -12.65 -4.58
N GLY A 227 -12.75 -12.14 -4.58
CA GLY A 227 -13.33 -11.44 -5.74
C GLY A 227 -12.56 -10.17 -6.11
N THR A 228 -12.18 -9.38 -5.10
CA THR A 228 -11.37 -8.16 -5.29
C THR A 228 -10.00 -8.48 -5.90
N LEU A 229 -9.27 -9.46 -5.33
CA LEU A 229 -7.94 -9.83 -5.81
C LEU A 229 -7.99 -10.51 -7.18
N ALA A 230 -9.00 -11.35 -7.45
CA ALA A 230 -9.18 -11.99 -8.75
C ALA A 230 -9.43 -10.95 -9.85
N TYR A 231 -10.24 -9.93 -9.58
CA TYR A 231 -10.50 -8.86 -10.54
C TYR A 231 -9.26 -8.00 -10.80
N ALA A 232 -8.50 -7.66 -9.75
CA ALA A 232 -7.23 -6.95 -9.91
C ALA A 232 -6.26 -7.75 -10.81
N ALA A 233 -6.16 -9.07 -10.60
CA ALA A 233 -5.34 -9.95 -11.42
C ALA A 233 -5.84 -10.04 -12.88
N GLU A 234 -7.16 -10.13 -13.10
CA GLU A 234 -7.78 -10.12 -14.44
C GLU A 234 -7.43 -8.85 -15.22
N LYS A 235 -7.39 -7.70 -14.54
CA LYS A 235 -7.02 -6.41 -15.13
C LYS A 235 -5.52 -6.20 -15.30
N GLY A 236 -4.69 -7.15 -14.87
CA GLY A 236 -3.24 -7.03 -14.88
C GLY A 236 -2.69 -5.99 -13.89
N LEU A 237 -3.47 -5.58 -12.88
CA LEU A 237 -3.03 -4.65 -11.84
C LEU A 237 -2.03 -5.36 -10.91
N PRO A 238 -0.80 -4.86 -10.73
CA PRO A 238 0.15 -5.47 -9.81
C PRO A 238 -0.35 -5.43 -8.36
N ILE A 239 -0.33 -6.59 -7.69
CA ILE A 239 -0.71 -6.71 -6.27
C ILE A 239 0.56 -6.70 -5.42
N TRP A 240 0.94 -5.54 -4.92
CA TRP A 240 2.16 -5.36 -4.12
C TRP A 240 1.91 -5.42 -2.60
N ASN A 241 2.97 -5.74 -1.85
CA ASN A 241 3.00 -5.39 -0.42
C ASN A 241 3.39 -3.90 -0.29
N ALA A 242 3.11 -3.30 0.87
CA ALA A 242 3.34 -1.88 1.12
C ALA A 242 4.82 -1.51 1.12
N ALA A 243 5.73 -2.38 1.60
CA ALA A 243 7.18 -2.17 1.50
C ALA A 243 7.67 -2.04 0.05
N ARG A 244 7.27 -2.96 -0.84
CA ARG A 244 7.61 -2.91 -2.28
C ARG A 244 7.03 -1.65 -2.93
N PHE A 245 5.81 -1.27 -2.56
CA PHE A 245 5.22 -0.03 -3.05
C PHE A 245 5.98 1.22 -2.54
N LEU A 246 6.44 1.22 -1.29
CA LEU A 246 7.30 2.29 -0.76
C LEU A 246 8.63 2.39 -1.54
N GLU A 247 9.29 1.27 -1.85
CA GLU A 247 10.51 1.27 -2.68
C GLU A 247 10.25 1.93 -4.05
N PHE A 248 9.13 1.56 -4.70
CA PHE A 248 8.72 2.19 -5.96
C PHE A 248 8.47 3.69 -5.80
N VAL A 249 7.77 4.10 -4.74
CA VAL A 249 7.46 5.51 -4.47
C VAL A 249 8.74 6.32 -4.23
N GLN A 250 9.67 5.80 -3.43
CA GLN A 250 10.96 6.44 -3.16
C GLN A 250 11.80 6.56 -4.43
N CYS A 251 11.82 5.51 -5.25
CA CYS A 251 12.50 5.52 -6.54
C CYS A 251 11.90 6.57 -7.48
N LYS A 252 10.57 6.57 -7.64
CA LYS A 252 9.84 7.52 -8.49
C LYS A 252 9.99 8.97 -8.03
N ASP A 253 9.94 9.22 -6.72
CA ASP A 253 10.06 10.58 -6.17
C ASP A 253 11.48 11.15 -6.32
N GLN A 254 12.50 10.30 -6.40
CA GLN A 254 13.88 10.71 -6.67
C GLN A 254 14.22 10.70 -8.17
N ALA A 255 13.29 10.31 -9.04
CA ALA A 255 13.53 10.27 -10.47
C ALA A 255 13.71 11.68 -11.05
N GLN A 256 14.69 11.83 -11.92
CA GLN A 256 15.05 13.12 -12.54
C GLN A 256 15.24 12.96 -14.05
N ILE A 257 14.81 13.98 -14.78
CA ILE A 257 15.15 14.21 -16.18
C ILE A 257 16.10 15.41 -16.21
N TYR A 258 17.24 15.28 -16.87
CA TYR A 258 18.24 16.34 -16.95
C TYR A 258 19.01 16.29 -18.28
N ALA A 259 19.84 17.31 -18.53
CA ALA A 259 20.61 17.46 -19.77
C ALA A 259 19.75 17.28 -21.04
N LEU A 260 18.59 17.94 -21.05
CA LEU A 260 17.64 17.95 -22.16
C LEU A 260 18.20 18.77 -23.34
N ASP A 261 18.23 18.18 -24.52
CA ASP A 261 18.72 18.80 -25.76
C ASP A 261 17.81 18.46 -26.95
N TRP A 262 17.53 19.44 -27.79
CA TRP A 262 16.71 19.29 -29.00
C TRP A 262 17.52 19.66 -30.23
N ASP A 263 17.78 18.67 -31.09
CA ASP A 263 18.37 18.86 -32.40
C ASP A 263 17.27 19.00 -33.45
N GLU A 264 17.03 20.24 -33.89
CA GLU A 264 16.02 20.55 -34.89
C GLU A 264 16.34 19.95 -36.26
N ALA A 265 17.61 19.87 -36.65
CA ALA A 265 18.00 19.32 -37.96
C ALA A 265 17.80 17.81 -38.02
N ALA A 266 18.10 17.11 -36.93
CA ALA A 266 17.91 15.66 -36.81
C ALA A 266 16.50 15.26 -36.34
N GLN A 267 15.66 16.23 -35.93
CA GLN A 267 14.37 15.99 -35.26
C GLN A 267 14.53 15.04 -34.07
N LYS A 268 15.51 15.32 -33.21
CA LYS A 268 15.95 14.42 -32.14
C LYS A 268 15.93 15.10 -30.79
N LEU A 269 15.22 14.50 -29.83
CA LEU A 269 15.27 14.87 -28.42
C LEU A 269 16.25 13.92 -27.70
N THR A 270 17.16 14.48 -26.93
CA THR A 270 18.08 13.72 -26.06
C THR A 270 17.93 14.19 -24.62
N PHE A 271 17.94 13.27 -23.67
CA PHE A 271 17.99 13.59 -22.24
C PHE A 271 18.63 12.47 -21.44
N GLN A 272 18.95 12.76 -20.19
CA GLN A 272 19.37 11.78 -19.21
C GLN A 272 18.24 11.53 -18.20
N LEU A 273 18.09 10.27 -17.83
CA LEU A 273 17.26 9.82 -16.73
C LEU A 273 18.16 9.40 -15.58
N TYR A 274 17.73 9.73 -14.37
CA TYR A 274 18.23 9.11 -13.15
C TYR A 274 17.04 8.65 -12.34
N ALA A 275 17.10 7.43 -11.82
CA ALA A 275 16.22 6.93 -10.78
C ALA A 275 17.06 6.20 -9.74
N LEU A 276 16.60 6.19 -8.48
CA LEU A 276 17.33 5.52 -7.41
C LEU A 276 17.48 4.02 -7.74
N PRO A 277 18.71 3.48 -7.86
CA PRO A 277 18.89 2.08 -8.22
C PRO A 277 18.33 1.13 -7.17
N GLY A 278 17.75 0.02 -7.62
CA GLY A 278 17.20 -1.04 -6.78
C GLY A 278 15.72 -1.30 -7.02
N GLY A 279 15.18 -2.28 -6.29
CA GLY A 279 13.81 -2.77 -6.46
C GLY A 279 13.65 -3.75 -7.62
N ASP A 280 12.51 -4.45 -7.63
CA ASP A 280 12.08 -5.35 -8.72
C ASP A 280 10.86 -4.73 -9.42
N PHE A 281 11.08 -3.61 -10.11
CA PHE A 281 10.06 -2.89 -10.87
C PHE A 281 10.74 -2.01 -11.93
N GLU A 282 9.96 -1.58 -12.92
CA GLU A 282 10.36 -0.58 -13.89
C GLU A 282 9.62 0.74 -13.63
N LEU A 283 10.20 1.85 -14.10
CA LEU A 283 9.52 3.13 -14.20
C LEU A 283 9.01 3.32 -15.62
N THR A 284 7.92 4.07 -15.77
CA THR A 284 7.40 4.46 -17.08
C THR A 284 7.70 5.92 -17.35
N MET A 285 8.32 6.19 -18.49
CA MET A 285 8.56 7.53 -19.00
C MET A 285 7.53 7.87 -20.08
N LEU A 286 6.97 9.08 -19.99
CA LEU A 286 6.06 9.64 -20.99
C LEU A 286 6.82 10.72 -21.77
N VAL A 287 6.97 10.51 -23.07
CA VAL A 287 7.57 11.49 -23.98
C VAL A 287 6.50 12.04 -24.91
N PRO A 288 6.39 13.38 -25.11
CA PRO A 288 5.40 13.95 -26.01
C PRO A 288 5.51 13.33 -27.40
N ALA A 289 4.37 12.88 -27.93
CA ALA A 289 4.23 12.23 -29.24
C ALA A 289 3.21 12.98 -30.12
N ALA A 290 3.14 14.31 -29.98
CA ALA A 290 2.36 15.18 -30.86
C ALA A 290 2.88 15.13 -32.31
N GLN A 291 4.19 14.93 -32.46
CA GLN A 291 4.81 14.49 -33.71
C GLN A 291 4.99 12.97 -33.65
N ASN A 292 4.91 12.29 -34.80
CA ASN A 292 5.13 10.86 -34.88
C ASN A 292 6.54 10.52 -34.35
N ILE A 293 6.63 9.61 -33.38
CA ILE A 293 7.89 9.06 -32.91
C ILE A 293 8.29 7.92 -33.84
N LYS A 294 9.48 8.03 -34.42
CA LYS A 294 10.08 6.99 -35.25
C LYS A 294 10.74 5.91 -34.40
N GLN A 295 11.48 6.32 -33.38
CA GLN A 295 12.27 5.41 -32.55
C GLN A 295 12.58 6.05 -31.19
N ILE A 296 12.68 5.20 -30.16
CA ILE A 296 13.24 5.55 -28.85
C ILE A 296 14.40 4.59 -28.60
N GLU A 297 15.53 5.11 -28.17
CA GLU A 297 16.66 4.34 -27.65
C GLU A 297 16.92 4.68 -26.19
N VAL A 298 17.22 3.65 -25.41
CA VAL A 298 17.75 3.76 -24.04
C VAL A 298 19.14 3.16 -24.06
N ASP A 299 20.15 3.94 -23.70
CA ASP A 299 21.57 3.59 -23.77
C ASP A 299 22.02 3.05 -25.15
N GLY A 300 21.49 3.68 -26.21
CA GLY A 300 21.77 3.32 -27.60
C GLY A 300 21.11 2.01 -28.06
N GLN A 301 20.19 1.44 -27.26
CA GLN A 301 19.41 0.26 -27.64
C GLN A 301 17.95 0.63 -27.92
N PRO A 302 17.38 0.21 -29.05
CA PRO A 302 15.97 0.48 -29.35
C PRO A 302 15.04 -0.15 -28.30
N VAL A 303 14.10 0.64 -27.78
CA VAL A 303 13.06 0.16 -26.85
C VAL A 303 11.68 0.19 -27.51
N LYS A 304 10.81 -0.73 -27.07
CA LYS A 304 9.40 -0.70 -27.47
C LYS A 304 8.68 0.40 -26.73
N PHE A 305 7.76 1.06 -27.41
CA PHE A 305 6.86 2.03 -26.81
C PHE A 305 5.43 1.83 -27.30
N THR A 306 4.47 2.35 -26.53
CA THR A 306 3.06 2.46 -26.93
C THR A 306 2.62 3.90 -26.90
N THR A 307 1.78 4.30 -27.84
CA THR A 307 1.28 5.68 -27.91
C THR A 307 -0.12 5.75 -27.32
N GLN A 308 -0.32 6.62 -26.32
CA GLN A 308 -1.61 6.80 -25.64
C GLN A 308 -1.88 8.28 -25.37
N ALA A 309 -3.17 8.65 -25.32
CA ALA A 309 -3.58 10.00 -24.96
C ALA A 309 -3.78 10.09 -23.44
N GLU A 310 -3.13 11.06 -22.81
CA GLU A 310 -3.25 11.38 -21.39
C GLU A 310 -3.51 12.87 -21.20
N ALA A 311 -4.54 13.19 -20.42
CA ALA A 311 -4.92 14.58 -20.12
C ALA A 311 -4.99 15.50 -21.37
N GLY A 312 -5.46 14.95 -22.51
CA GLY A 312 -5.59 15.68 -23.77
C GLY A 312 -4.32 15.81 -24.61
N GLN A 313 -3.22 15.18 -24.21
CA GLN A 313 -1.97 15.13 -24.99
C GLN A 313 -1.58 13.68 -25.32
N THR A 314 -1.01 13.47 -26.49
CA THR A 314 -0.52 12.15 -26.90
C THR A 314 0.92 11.96 -26.46
N TYR A 315 1.20 10.86 -25.77
CA TYR A 315 2.54 10.49 -25.31
C TYR A 315 2.92 9.11 -25.84
N ALA A 316 4.22 8.91 -26.06
CA ALA A 316 4.80 7.59 -26.13
C ALA A 316 5.26 7.16 -24.74
N TRP A 317 4.89 5.93 -24.40
CA TRP A 317 5.15 5.28 -23.14
C TRP A 317 6.18 4.20 -23.34
N PHE A 318 7.30 4.29 -22.63
CA PHE A 318 8.28 3.21 -22.55
C PHE A 318 8.71 3.00 -21.11
N SER A 319 9.08 1.76 -20.79
CA SER A 319 9.59 1.40 -19.48
C SER A 319 11.12 1.41 -19.48
N PHE A 320 11.70 1.71 -18.34
CA PHE A 320 13.13 1.61 -18.08
C PHE A 320 13.38 1.13 -16.64
N PRO A 321 14.44 0.34 -16.39
CA PRO A 321 14.81 -0.05 -15.04
C PRO A 321 15.34 1.16 -14.25
N PRO A 322 15.32 1.13 -12.91
CA PRO A 322 15.93 2.18 -12.11
C PRO A 322 17.47 2.19 -12.22
N ASP A 323 18.01 3.17 -12.95
CA ASP A 323 19.43 3.52 -12.98
C ASP A 323 19.62 4.90 -13.65
N GLN A 324 20.85 5.22 -14.03
CA GLN A 324 21.17 6.26 -14.98
C GLN A 324 21.04 5.75 -16.41
N HIS A 325 20.28 6.47 -17.23
CA HIS A 325 20.10 6.14 -18.63
C HIS A 325 20.18 7.37 -19.52
N ARG A 326 20.82 7.21 -20.67
CA ARG A 326 20.68 8.15 -21.79
C ARG A 326 19.47 7.75 -22.62
N VAL A 327 18.60 8.71 -22.92
CA VAL A 327 17.47 8.52 -23.82
C VAL A 327 17.63 9.39 -25.05
N ASP A 328 17.45 8.78 -26.21
CA ASP A 328 17.43 9.42 -27.51
C ASP A 328 16.09 9.12 -28.19
N VAL A 329 15.36 10.15 -28.63
CA VAL A 329 14.03 10.04 -29.25
C VAL A 329 14.06 10.72 -30.61
N TRP A 330 13.71 10.00 -31.67
CA TRP A 330 13.66 10.53 -33.03
C TRP A 330 12.21 10.72 -33.46
N TYR A 331 11.91 11.90 -34.00
CA TYR A 331 10.61 12.27 -34.52
C TYR A 331 10.62 12.29 -36.06
N GLY A 332 9.45 12.05 -36.66
CA GLY A 332 9.27 12.09 -38.11
C GLY A 332 8.37 10.96 -38.63
N GLN A 333 8.23 10.89 -39.95
CA GLN A 333 7.57 9.74 -40.59
C GLN A 333 8.50 8.52 -40.53
N ALA A 334 7.89 7.34 -40.38
CA ALA A 334 8.58 6.05 -40.28
C ALA A 334 9.50 5.79 -41.49
#